data_AF-W4M7R7-F1
#
_entry.id   AF-W4M7R7-F1
#
_cell.length_a   1.000
_cell.length_b   1.000
_cell.length_c   1.000
_cell.angle_alpha   90.00
_cell.angle_beta   90.00
_cell.angle_gamma   90.00
#
_symmetry.space_group_name_H-M   'P 1'
#
loop_
_entity.id
_entity.type
_entity.pdbx_description
1 polymer ?
#
loop_
_entity_poly.entity_id
_entity_poly.type
_entity_poly.pdbx_seq_one_letter_code
_entity_poly.pdbx_strand_id
1 'polypeptide(L)'
;MSRKQEFPELYFNIDLKRNFLGPFIADIIPLIIVSLLLFIVLMTMTRDKEEIEAYGFNASSVLGYCSGLFFVLIISHVFLRDKLAAQSLIYLETLYFIMYFMILIISINSILFSSQRLRTLFHIRDNSLMKLLYWPLILGVFLLKTLIEFY
;
A
#
# COMPACT_ATOMS: atom_id res chain seq x y z
N MET A 1 -5.29 61.31 -22.32
CA MET A 1 -5.57 60.80 -20.96
C MET A 1 -6.96 60.19 -20.96
N SER A 2 -7.07 58.86 -21.11
CA SER A 2 -8.37 58.16 -21.15
C SER A 2 -8.77 57.73 -19.73
N ARG A 3 -9.92 58.21 -19.23
CA ARG A 3 -10.47 57.84 -17.91
C ARG A 3 -10.91 56.38 -17.94
N LYS A 4 -10.28 55.54 -17.12
CA LYS A 4 -10.82 54.22 -16.76
C LYS A 4 -12.12 54.44 -15.99
N GLN A 5 -13.25 54.13 -16.61
CA GLN A 5 -14.51 53.97 -15.91
C GLN A 5 -14.44 52.64 -15.16
N GLU A 6 -14.35 52.68 -13.84
CA GLU A 6 -14.45 51.50 -12.99
C GLU A 6 -15.91 51.04 -12.98
N PHE A 7 -16.22 50.08 -13.84
CA PHE A 7 -17.51 49.38 -13.81
C PHE A 7 -17.51 48.41 -12.62
N PRO A 8 -18.55 48.38 -11.78
CA PRO A 8 -18.64 47.44 -10.67
C PRO A 8 -18.77 46.01 -11.20
N GLU A 9 -17.75 45.18 -10.94
CA GLU A 9 -17.73 43.77 -11.32
C GLU A 9 -18.38 42.93 -10.21
N LEU A 10 -19.41 42.14 -10.55
CA LEU A 10 -20.06 41.24 -9.61
C LEU A 10 -19.23 39.95 -9.50
N TYR A 11 -18.46 39.83 -8.42
CA TYR A 11 -17.74 38.59 -8.11
C TYR A 11 -18.70 37.58 -7.48
N PHE A 12 -19.02 36.53 -8.24
CA PHE A 12 -19.79 35.38 -7.73
C PHE A 12 -18.80 34.29 -7.31
N ASN A 13 -18.60 34.14 -6.00
CA ASN A 13 -17.76 33.06 -5.46
C ASN A 13 -18.59 31.78 -5.40
N ILE A 14 -18.23 30.78 -6.21
CA ILE A 14 -18.83 29.45 -6.16
C ILE A 14 -17.86 28.51 -5.44
N ASP A 15 -18.18 28.17 -4.21
CA ASP A 15 -17.45 27.13 -3.48
C ASP A 15 -17.90 25.74 -3.94
N LEU A 16 -17.17 25.21 -4.94
CA LEU A 16 -17.34 23.83 -5.39
C LEU A 16 -16.57 22.88 -4.47
N LYS A 17 -17.27 22.26 -3.53
CA LYS A 17 -16.69 21.20 -2.70
C LYS A 17 -16.77 19.87 -3.43
N ARG A 18 -15.62 19.30 -3.78
CA ARG A 18 -15.55 17.94 -4.35
C ARG A 18 -16.09 16.92 -3.33
N ASN A 19 -16.95 15.99 -3.76
CA ASN A 19 -17.35 14.88 -2.92
C ASN A 19 -16.22 13.84 -2.88
N PHE A 20 -15.32 13.96 -1.91
CA PHE A 20 -14.14 13.11 -1.77
C PHE A 20 -14.48 11.68 -1.31
N LEU A 21 -15.65 11.42 -0.73
CA LEU A 21 -16.00 10.11 -0.16
C LEU A 21 -16.03 8.99 -1.21
N GLY A 22 -16.60 9.25 -2.39
CA GLY A 22 -16.72 8.25 -3.45
C GLY A 22 -15.35 7.74 -3.94
N PRO A 23 -14.46 8.62 -4.43
CA PRO A 23 -13.11 8.24 -4.83
C PRO A 23 -12.32 7.61 -3.68
N PHE A 24 -12.42 8.17 -2.47
CA PHE A 24 -11.73 7.64 -1.30
C PHE A 24 -12.10 6.19 -0.99
N ILE A 25 -13.38 5.84 -0.99
CA ILE A 25 -13.84 4.46 -0.77
C ILE A 25 -13.36 3.54 -1.89
N ALA A 26 -13.46 3.99 -3.14
CA ALA A 26 -13.09 3.19 -4.30
C ALA A 26 -11.60 2.80 -4.32
N ASP A 27 -10.73 3.66 -3.79
CA ASP A 27 -9.28 3.46 -3.83
C ASP A 27 -8.72 2.88 -2.51
N ILE A 28 -9.36 3.14 -1.36
CA ILE A 28 -8.94 2.55 -0.07
C ILE A 28 -9.36 1.10 0.11
N ILE A 29 -10.54 0.69 -0.37
CA ILE A 29 -11.00 -0.70 -0.24
C ILE A 29 -9.98 -1.68 -0.86
N PRO A 30 -9.49 -1.47 -2.10
CA PRO A 30 -8.44 -2.32 -2.69
C PRO A 30 -7.17 -2.38 -1.84
N LEU A 31 -6.72 -1.25 -1.28
CA LEU A 31 -5.52 -1.20 -0.43
C LEU A 31 -5.70 -2.04 0.84
N ILE A 32 -6.86 -1.98 1.49
CA ILE A 32 -7.18 -2.78 2.68
C ILE A 32 -7.20 -4.27 2.33
N ILE A 33 -7.89 -4.65 1.25
CA ILE A 33 -7.99 -6.05 0.83
C ILE A 33 -6.60 -6.61 0.51
N VAL A 34 -5.78 -5.88 -0.23
CA VAL A 34 -4.42 -6.33 -0.55
C VAL A 34 -3.55 -6.42 0.70
N SER A 35 -3.67 -5.49 1.64
CA SER A 35 -2.97 -5.57 2.93
C SER A 35 -3.34 -6.84 3.71
N LEU A 36 -4.63 -7.15 3.80
CA LEU A 36 -5.12 -8.38 4.45
C LEU A 36 -4.60 -9.64 3.75
N LEU A 37 -4.69 -9.70 2.42
CA LEU A 37 -4.20 -10.85 1.64
C LEU A 37 -2.68 -11.01 1.77
N LEU A 38 -1.94 -9.91 1.75
CA LEU A 38 -0.49 -9.91 1.92
C LEU A 38 -0.09 -10.40 3.33
N PHE A 39 -0.89 -10.06 4.34
CA PHE A 39 -0.73 -10.63 5.69
C PHE A 39 -1.01 -12.14 5.72
N ILE A 40 -2.05 -12.62 5.03
CA ILE A 40 -2.32 -14.06 4.92
C ILE A 40 -1.15 -14.78 4.24
N VAL A 41 -0.59 -14.21 3.17
CA VAL A 41 0.62 -14.73 2.50
C VAL A 41 1.81 -14.77 3.46
N LEU A 42 1.96 -13.77 4.33
CA LEU A 42 3.00 -13.79 5.37
C LEU A 42 2.73 -14.87 6.44
N MET A 43 1.46 -15.16 6.75
CA MET A 43 1.08 -16.20 7.72
C MET A 43 1.40 -17.60 7.22
N THR A 44 1.25 -17.88 5.92
CA THR A 44 1.61 -19.18 5.32
C THR A 44 3.12 -19.44 5.33
N MET A 45 3.94 -18.42 5.59
CA MET A 45 5.38 -18.58 5.81
C MET A 45 5.63 -19.19 7.18
N THR A 46 5.94 -20.48 7.19
CA THR A 46 6.21 -21.28 8.39
C THR A 46 7.36 -22.25 8.15
N ARG A 47 8.04 -22.68 9.22
CA ARG A 47 9.07 -23.75 9.16
C ARG A 47 8.56 -25.09 9.65
N ASP A 48 7.33 -25.15 10.14
CA ASP A 48 6.73 -26.39 10.61
C ASP A 48 6.42 -27.29 9.42
N LYS A 49 6.89 -28.54 9.48
CA LYS A 49 6.76 -29.49 8.38
C LYS A 49 5.30 -29.86 8.13
N GLU A 50 4.49 -29.95 9.18
CA GLU A 50 3.06 -30.27 9.05
C GLU A 50 2.31 -29.10 8.39
N GLU A 51 2.64 -27.86 8.76
CA GLU A 51 2.03 -26.68 8.16
C GLU A 51 2.54 -26.41 6.73
N ILE A 52 3.80 -26.72 6.42
CA ILE A 52 4.35 -26.60 5.05
C ILE A 52 3.61 -27.56 4.11
N GLU A 53 3.36 -28.80 4.55
CA GLU A 53 2.60 -29.79 3.76
C GLU A 53 1.13 -29.40 3.61
N ALA A 54 0.51 -28.84 4.67
CA ALA A 54 -0.88 -28.38 4.62
C ALA A 54 -1.09 -27.11 3.78
N TYR A 55 -0.15 -26.15 3.83
CA TYR A 55 -0.26 -24.86 3.14
C TYR A 55 0.49 -24.80 1.80
N GLY A 56 1.31 -25.82 1.47
CA GLY A 56 2.09 -25.85 0.23
C GLY A 56 3.15 -24.74 0.16
N PHE A 57 3.73 -24.36 1.31
CA PHE A 57 4.65 -23.23 1.39
C PHE A 57 5.95 -23.48 0.59
N ASN A 58 6.20 -22.63 -0.40
CA ASN A 58 7.50 -22.46 -1.04
C ASN A 58 7.69 -20.98 -1.43
N ALA A 59 8.93 -20.51 -1.44
CA ALA A 59 9.30 -19.15 -1.83
C ALA A 59 8.74 -18.77 -3.22
N SER A 60 8.74 -19.71 -4.16
CA SER A 60 8.13 -19.51 -5.49
C SER A 60 6.63 -19.25 -5.44
N SER A 61 5.89 -19.95 -4.58
CA SER A 61 4.45 -19.75 -4.38
C SER A 61 4.16 -18.36 -3.81
N VAL A 62 4.95 -17.94 -2.81
CA VAL A 62 4.85 -16.60 -2.21
C VAL A 62 5.13 -15.51 -3.25
N LEU A 63 6.15 -15.68 -4.09
CA LEU A 63 6.43 -14.74 -5.19
C LEU A 63 5.26 -14.68 -6.18
N GLY A 64 4.62 -15.81 -6.48
CA GLY A 64 3.40 -15.87 -7.28
C GLY A 64 2.25 -15.06 -6.67
N TYR A 65 1.97 -15.25 -5.37
CA TYR A 65 0.94 -14.49 -4.66
C TYR A 65 1.26 -12.99 -4.62
N CYS A 66 2.50 -12.62 -4.29
CA CYS A 66 2.96 -11.24 -4.29
C CYS A 66 2.82 -10.58 -5.66
N SER A 67 3.15 -11.29 -6.74
CA SER A 67 2.98 -10.81 -8.12
C SER A 67 1.51 -10.53 -8.46
N GLY A 68 0.61 -11.45 -8.09
CA GLY A 68 -0.83 -11.26 -8.28
C GLY A 68 -1.38 -10.05 -7.52
N LEU A 69 -1.01 -9.91 -6.24
CA LEU A 69 -1.40 -8.75 -5.42
C LEU A 69 -0.83 -7.43 -5.95
N PHE A 70 0.41 -7.46 -6.43
CA PHE A 70 1.06 -6.30 -7.03
C PHE A 70 0.32 -5.83 -8.30
N PHE A 71 -0.09 -6.77 -9.15
CA PHE A 71 -0.85 -6.46 -10.35
C PHE A 71 -2.21 -5.83 -10.04
N VAL A 72 -2.93 -6.37 -9.04
CA VAL A 72 -4.19 -5.79 -8.57
C VAL A 72 -4.00 -4.35 -8.08
N LEU A 73 -2.94 -4.08 -7.32
CA LEU A 73 -2.64 -2.72 -6.87
C LEU A 73 -2.28 -1.78 -8.02
N ILE A 74 -1.46 -2.22 -8.99
CA ILE A 74 -1.12 -1.41 -10.16
C ILE A 74 -2.38 -0.99 -10.90
N ILE A 75 -3.29 -1.94 -11.15
CA ILE A 75 -4.56 -1.63 -11.84
C ILE A 75 -5.35 -0.58 -11.05
N SER A 76 -5.48 -0.77 -9.73
CA SER A 76 -6.18 0.18 -8.87
C SER A 76 -5.51 1.56 -8.85
N HIS A 77 -4.19 1.63 -8.87
CA HIS A 77 -3.42 2.88 -8.93
C HIS A 77 -3.58 3.60 -10.28
N VAL A 78 -3.60 2.85 -11.39
CA VAL A 78 -3.87 3.41 -12.72
C VAL A 78 -5.28 4.02 -12.75
N PHE A 79 -6.29 3.32 -12.21
CA PHE A 79 -7.65 3.87 -12.10
C PHE A 79 -7.73 5.12 -11.23
N LEU A 80 -6.95 5.19 -10.13
CA LEU A 80 -6.85 6.41 -9.32
C LEU A 80 -6.31 7.58 -10.15
N ARG A 81 -5.23 7.36 -10.93
CA ARG A 81 -4.62 8.40 -11.77
C ARG A 81 -5.52 8.84 -12.91
N ASP A 82 -6.26 7.92 -13.53
CA ASP A 82 -7.19 8.26 -14.61
C ASP A 82 -8.31 9.21 -14.14
N LYS A 83 -8.80 9.01 -12.90
CA LYS A 83 -9.82 9.89 -12.28
C LYS A 83 -9.26 11.27 -11.88
N LEU A 84 -7.95 11.41 -11.76
CA LEU A 84 -7.30 12.59 -11.23
C LEU A 84 -6.42 13.21 -12.33
N ALA A 85 -6.98 14.18 -13.05
CA ALA A 85 -6.24 15.00 -14.02
C ALA A 85 -5.25 15.99 -13.35
N ALA A 86 -4.69 15.62 -12.20
CA ALA A 86 -3.70 16.42 -11.47
C ALA A 86 -2.30 15.92 -11.81
N GLN A 87 -1.43 16.84 -12.22
CA GLN A 87 -0.02 16.54 -12.53
C GLN A 87 0.85 16.38 -11.26
N SER A 88 0.35 16.79 -10.09
CA SER A 88 1.06 16.69 -8.82
C SER A 88 0.88 15.34 -8.14
N LEU A 89 1.86 14.96 -7.33
CA LEU A 89 1.82 13.75 -6.51
C LEU A 89 0.76 13.92 -5.41
N ILE A 90 -0.21 13.01 -5.36
CA ILE A 90 -1.39 13.12 -4.49
C ILE A 90 -1.20 12.21 -3.28
N TYR A 91 -1.77 12.60 -2.14
CA TYR A 91 -1.78 11.79 -0.92
C TYR A 91 -2.12 10.30 -1.15
N LEU A 92 -3.22 10.01 -1.87
CA LEU A 92 -3.66 8.63 -2.14
C LEU A 92 -2.60 7.82 -2.90
N GLU A 93 -1.90 8.44 -3.84
CA GLU A 93 -0.83 7.77 -4.60
C GLU A 93 0.34 7.34 -3.72
N THR A 94 0.63 8.07 -2.65
CA THR A 94 1.69 7.68 -1.71
C THR A 94 1.33 6.40 -0.95
N LEU A 95 0.05 6.15 -0.68
CA LEU A 95 -0.40 4.91 -0.02
C LEU A 95 -0.16 3.68 -0.91
N TYR A 96 -0.38 3.81 -2.22
CA TYR A 96 -0.04 2.75 -3.19
C TYR A 96 1.45 2.45 -3.21
N PHE A 97 2.30 3.49 -3.21
CA PHE A 97 3.75 3.28 -3.16
C PHE A 97 4.21 2.54 -1.91
N ILE A 98 3.64 2.84 -0.74
CA ILE A 98 3.94 2.11 0.50
C ILE A 98 3.60 0.64 0.35
N MET A 99 2.45 0.32 -0.22
CA MET A 99 2.05 -1.07 -0.45
C MET A 99 2.98 -1.80 -1.42
N TYR A 100 3.49 -1.13 -2.46
CA TYR A 100 4.50 -1.72 -3.34
C TYR A 100 5.79 -2.08 -2.59
N PHE A 101 6.27 -1.19 -1.72
CA PHE A 101 7.43 -1.48 -0.88
C PHE A 101 7.17 -2.64 0.08
N MET A 102 5.98 -2.73 0.67
CA MET A 102 5.60 -3.85 1.54
C MET A 102 5.62 -5.20 0.81
N ILE A 103 5.06 -5.26 -0.39
CA ILE A 103 5.07 -6.47 -1.23
C ILE A 103 6.50 -6.88 -1.55
N LEU A 104 7.38 -5.93 -1.89
CA LEU A 104 8.78 -6.19 -2.14
C LEU A 104 9.51 -6.72 -0.90
N ILE A 105 9.31 -6.09 0.26
CA ILE A 105 9.93 -6.52 1.52
C ILE A 105 9.53 -7.95 1.85
N ILE A 106 8.24 -8.31 1.72
CA ILE A 106 7.76 -9.67 2.00
C ILE A 106 8.30 -10.67 0.98
N SER A 107 8.37 -10.29 -0.30
CA SER A 107 8.95 -11.13 -1.35
C SER A 107 10.43 -11.43 -1.09
N ILE A 108 11.21 -10.42 -0.72
CA ILE A 108 12.63 -10.57 -0.35
C ILE A 108 12.76 -11.43 0.92
N ASN A 109 11.90 -11.19 1.92
CA ASN A 109 11.88 -11.98 3.15
C ASN A 109 11.62 -13.46 2.86
N SER A 110 10.77 -13.78 1.89
CA SER A 110 10.48 -15.16 1.47
C SER A 110 11.67 -15.88 0.88
N ILE A 111 12.41 -15.21 0.00
CA ILE A 111 13.63 -15.76 -0.59
C ILE A 111 14.69 -15.97 0.51
N LEU A 112 14.86 -14.98 1.39
CA LEU A 112 15.84 -15.06 2.47
C LEU A 112 15.49 -16.16 3.47
N PHE A 113 14.21 -16.34 3.78
CA PHE A 113 13.72 -17.37 4.70
C PHE A 113 13.90 -18.80 4.16
N SER A 114 13.75 -18.99 2.83
CA SER A 114 14.01 -20.26 2.14
C SER A 114 15.51 -20.58 2.03
N SER A 115 16.35 -19.55 1.94
CA SER A 115 17.80 -19.72 1.88
C SER A 115 18.38 -20.15 3.24
N GLN A 116 18.82 -21.41 3.35
CA GLN A 116 19.44 -21.99 4.54
C GLN A 116 20.76 -21.32 4.99
N ARG A 117 21.22 -20.28 4.28
CA ARG A 117 22.55 -19.65 4.42
C ARG A 117 22.67 -18.73 5.65
N LEU A 118 21.56 -18.23 6.20
CA LEU A 118 21.54 -17.35 7.39
C LEU A 118 21.08 -18.07 8.68
N ARG A 119 21.38 -19.37 8.79
CA ARG A 119 20.94 -20.22 9.91
C ARG A 119 21.35 -19.71 11.30
N THR A 120 22.44 -18.94 11.39
CA THR A 120 23.06 -18.52 12.67
C THR A 120 22.59 -17.15 13.19
N LEU A 121 22.12 -16.24 12.31
CA LEU A 121 21.62 -14.91 12.72
C LEU A 121 20.11 -14.89 13.01
N PHE A 122 19.36 -15.84 12.44
CA PHE A 122 17.91 -15.96 12.60
C PHE A 122 17.52 -17.18 13.45
N HIS A 123 18.12 -17.29 14.65
CA HIS A 123 17.62 -18.17 15.72
C HIS A 123 16.45 -17.53 16.50
N ILE A 124 15.77 -16.57 15.88
CA ILE A 124 14.55 -15.95 16.38
C ILE A 124 13.38 -16.67 15.70
N ARG A 125 12.70 -17.53 16.46
CA ARG A 125 11.30 -17.99 16.32
C ARG A 125 10.64 -17.65 14.97
N ASP A 126 10.56 -18.63 14.08
CA ASP A 126 9.65 -18.73 12.92
C ASP A 126 9.07 -17.43 12.39
N ASN A 127 9.90 -16.55 11.82
CA ASN A 127 9.46 -15.31 11.15
C ASN A 127 8.46 -14.46 11.97
N SER A 128 8.38 -14.70 13.29
CA SER A 128 7.29 -14.22 14.14
C SER A 128 7.41 -12.70 14.34
N LEU A 129 8.65 -12.21 14.29
CA LEU A 129 8.96 -10.79 14.26
C LEU A 129 8.33 -10.08 13.06
N MET A 130 8.40 -10.66 11.85
CA MET A 130 7.80 -10.04 10.67
C MET A 130 6.27 -10.11 10.70
N LYS A 131 5.70 -11.22 11.18
CA LYS A 131 4.25 -11.34 11.40
C LYS A 131 3.72 -10.28 12.38
N LEU A 132 4.44 -10.07 13.49
CA LEU A 132 4.07 -9.08 14.50
C LEU A 132 4.28 -7.64 14.04
N LEU A 133 5.39 -7.36 13.35
CA LEU A 133 5.76 -6.01 12.93
C LEU A 133 4.97 -5.52 11.72
N TYR A 134 4.38 -6.42 10.93
CA TYR A 134 3.62 -6.05 9.72
C TYR A 134 2.55 -4.99 9.97
N TRP A 135 1.63 -5.24 10.92
CA TRP A 135 0.53 -4.33 11.23
C TRP A 135 1.00 -2.99 11.82
N PRO A 136 1.86 -2.96 12.86
CA PRO A 136 2.44 -1.72 13.37
C PRO A 136 3.18 -0.92 12.30
N LEU A 137 3.87 -1.57 11.36
CA LEU A 137 4.64 -0.89 10.33
C LEU A 137 3.74 -0.30 9.26
N ILE A 138 2.75 -1.04 8.74
CA ILE A 138 1.77 -0.49 7.79
C ILE A 138 0.99 0.66 8.40
N LEU A 139 0.41 0.45 9.59
CA LEU A 139 -0.40 1.46 10.25
C LEU A 139 0.44 2.67 10.67
N GLY A 140 1.66 2.43 11.16
CA GLY A 140 2.60 3.49 11.54
C GLY A 140 3.03 4.34 10.35
N VAL A 141 3.38 3.72 9.22
CA VAL A 141 3.76 4.46 8.00
C VAL A 141 2.56 5.23 7.42
N PHE A 142 1.36 4.64 7.44
CA PHE A 142 0.14 5.34 7.01
C PHE A 142 -0.16 6.55 7.91
N LEU A 143 -0.04 6.37 9.23
CA LEU A 143 -0.23 7.46 10.20
C LEU A 143 0.79 8.58 10.00
N LEU A 144 2.08 8.24 9.86
CA LEU A 144 3.15 9.21 9.61
C LEU A 144 2.90 9.99 8.33
N LYS A 145 2.51 9.32 7.24
CA LYS A 145 2.15 10.00 5.99
C LYS A 145 0.93 10.89 6.12
N THR A 146 -0.07 10.48 6.90
CA THR A 146 -1.25 11.30 7.18
C THR A 146 -0.86 12.56 7.94
N LEU A 147 -0.02 12.44 8.97
CA LEU A 147 0.44 13.57 9.76
C LEU A 147 1.22 14.57 8.91
N ILE A 148 2.22 14.12 8.14
CA ILE A 148 3.07 15.01 7.31
C ILE A 148 2.26 15.80 6.28
N GLU A 149 1.20 15.22 5.71
CA GLU A 149 0.44 15.88 4.65
C GLU A 149 -0.63 16.84 5.18
N PHE A 150 -1.19 16.56 6.36
CA PHE A 150 -2.33 17.30 6.91
C PHE A 150 -1.98 18.19 8.11
N TYR A 151 -0.79 18.06 8.71
CA TYR A 151 -0.35 18.81 9.90
C TYR A 151 1.07 19.34 9.73
#